data_AF-A0A0S8F2X9-F1
#
_entry.id   AF-A0A0S8F2X9-F1
#
_cell.length_a   1.000
_cell.length_b   1.000
_cell.length_c   1.000
_cell.angle_alpha   90.00
_cell.angle_beta   90.00
_cell.angle_gamma   90.00
#
_symmetry.space_group_name_H-M   'P 1'
#
loop_
_entity.id
_entity.type
_entity.pdbx_description
1 polymer ?
#
loop_
_entity_poly.entity_id
_entity_poly.type
_entity_poly.pdbx_seq_one_letter_code
_entity_poly.pdbx_strand_id
1 'polypeptide(L)'
;MPLTKGSSQATISHNIAEMVHAGHPQAQAVAAALNTARNSKAEGGPMQKPKATPAASGVHLGPIHSPVAGRTDHLPMNVPSGAYVIPADIVSSLGEGNTMAGFRAVKHMFRGAPKGSYAEGGITGAPVGEPVPIVAAGGEYVLSPDEVIWAGGGDIDAGHRALDKWITDTRKELIDTLKKLPGPKKD
;
A
#
# COMPACT_ATOMS: atom_id res chain seq x y z
N MET A 1 -24.42 16.59 -25.69
CA MET A 1 -24.70 15.14 -25.78
C MET A 1 -24.01 14.44 -24.62
N PRO A 2 -24.63 13.49 -23.89
CA PRO A 2 -23.96 12.85 -22.76
C PRO A 2 -22.89 11.85 -23.22
N LEU A 3 -21.67 11.96 -22.70
CA LEU A 3 -20.58 11.02 -22.99
C LEU A 3 -20.73 9.73 -22.20
N THR A 4 -20.42 8.60 -22.84
CA THR A 4 -20.48 7.28 -22.20
C THR A 4 -19.34 7.12 -21.18
N LYS A 5 -19.65 6.57 -20.01
CA LYS A 5 -18.65 6.32 -18.96
C LYS A 5 -17.90 5.01 -19.24
N GLY A 6 -16.58 5.01 -19.11
CA GLY A 6 -15.75 3.82 -19.26
C GLY A 6 -14.34 4.16 -19.75
N SER A 7 -13.36 3.35 -19.35
CA SER A 7 -11.95 3.53 -19.68
C SER A 7 -11.47 2.65 -20.84
N SER A 8 -12.37 1.86 -21.43
CA SER A 8 -12.03 0.98 -22.55
C SER A 8 -11.73 1.80 -23.80
N GLN A 9 -10.82 1.30 -24.64
CA GLN A 9 -10.48 1.95 -25.91
C GLN A 9 -11.71 2.10 -26.83
N ALA A 10 -12.65 1.15 -26.79
CA ALA A 10 -13.91 1.21 -27.53
C ALA A 10 -14.81 2.35 -27.05
N THR A 11 -14.93 2.55 -25.73
CA THR A 11 -15.69 3.64 -25.12
C THR A 11 -15.09 5.01 -25.45
N ILE A 12 -13.75 5.11 -25.38
CA ILE A 12 -13.03 6.35 -25.66
C ILE A 12 -13.19 6.74 -27.14
N SER A 13 -12.99 5.80 -28.06
CA SER A 13 -13.13 6.06 -29.50
C SER A 13 -14.56 6.41 -29.91
N HIS A 14 -15.57 5.76 -29.32
CA HIS A 14 -16.98 6.11 -29.53
C HIS A 14 -17.31 7.54 -29.08
N ASN A 15 -16.87 7.94 -27.88
CA ASN A 15 -17.07 9.30 -27.36
C ASN A 15 -16.38 10.38 -28.22
N ILE A 16 -15.19 10.09 -28.75
CA ILE A 16 -14.48 11.01 -29.66
C ILE A 16 -15.28 11.17 -30.95
N ALA A 17 -15.78 10.08 -31.53
CA ALA A 17 -16.54 10.09 -32.77
C ALA A 17 -17.84 10.90 -32.63
N GLU A 18 -18.59 10.70 -31.55
CA GLU A 18 -19.81 11.46 -31.25
C GLU A 18 -19.54 12.96 -31.07
N MET A 19 -18.46 13.32 -30.37
CA MET A 19 -18.08 14.73 -30.19
C MET A 19 -17.70 15.41 -31.52
N VAL A 20 -16.94 14.72 -32.37
CA VAL A 20 -16.57 15.23 -33.68
C VAL A 20 -17.81 15.34 -34.59
N HIS A 21 -18.71 14.36 -34.53
CA HIS A 21 -19.96 14.39 -35.28
C HIS A 21 -20.88 15.55 -34.84
N ALA A 22 -20.88 15.89 -33.54
CA ALA A 22 -21.55 17.05 -32.99
C ALA A 22 -20.87 18.39 -33.34
N GLY A 23 -19.78 18.39 -34.12
CA GLY A 23 -19.10 19.58 -34.60
C GLY A 23 -17.99 20.10 -33.69
N HIS A 24 -17.59 19.36 -32.66
CA HIS A 24 -16.46 19.75 -31.81
C HIS A 24 -15.12 19.50 -32.51
N PRO A 25 -14.13 20.41 -32.37
CA PRO A 25 -12.77 20.16 -32.83
C PRO A 25 -12.18 18.87 -32.24
N GLN A 26 -11.43 18.12 -33.04
CA GLN A 26 -10.89 16.81 -32.66
C GLN A 26 -10.07 16.86 -31.36
N ALA A 27 -9.29 17.92 -31.13
CA ALA A 27 -8.54 18.10 -29.90
C ALA A 27 -9.45 18.22 -28.66
N GLN A 28 -10.58 18.93 -28.79
CA GLN A 28 -11.58 19.06 -27.72
C GLN A 28 -12.32 17.74 -27.49
N ALA A 29 -12.62 17.00 -28.57
CA ALA A 29 -13.19 15.65 -28.51
C ALA A 29 -12.31 14.68 -27.71
N VAL A 30 -11.02 14.63 -28.02
CA VAL A 30 -10.05 13.78 -27.33
C VAL A 30 -9.91 14.19 -25.85
N ALA A 31 -9.81 15.49 -25.57
CA ALA A 31 -9.67 15.97 -24.19
C ALA A 31 -10.88 15.61 -23.33
N ALA A 32 -12.11 15.83 -23.82
CA ALA A 32 -13.31 15.50 -23.07
C ALA A 32 -13.48 13.99 -22.88
N ALA A 33 -13.23 13.19 -23.92
CA ALA A 33 -13.33 11.73 -23.84
C ALA A 33 -12.33 11.14 -22.84
N LEU A 34 -11.08 11.62 -22.82
CA LEU A 34 -10.08 11.20 -21.84
C LEU A 34 -10.42 11.68 -20.43
N ASN A 35 -11.00 12.87 -20.27
CA ASN A 35 -11.45 13.37 -18.97
C ASN A 35 -12.60 12.50 -18.41
N THR A 36 -13.60 12.20 -19.24
CA THR A 36 -14.68 11.26 -18.89
C THR A 36 -14.12 9.87 -18.56
N ALA A 37 -13.13 9.38 -19.31
CA ALA A 37 -12.49 8.09 -19.03
C ALA A 37 -11.74 8.09 -17.70
N ARG A 38 -11.01 9.16 -17.36
CA ARG A 38 -10.33 9.31 -16.05
C ARG A 38 -11.34 9.40 -14.91
N ASN A 39 -12.41 10.16 -15.07
CA ASN A 39 -13.46 10.27 -14.06
C ASN A 39 -14.32 8.99 -13.96
N SER A 40 -14.25 8.13 -14.97
CA SER A 40 -14.88 6.79 -14.94
C SER A 40 -13.95 5.70 -14.42
N LYS A 41 -12.64 5.95 -14.30
CA LYS A 41 -11.82 5.16 -13.38
C LYS A 41 -12.30 5.51 -12.00
N ALA A 42 -12.86 4.54 -11.30
CA ALA A 42 -13.09 4.67 -9.87
C ALA A 42 -11.75 5.10 -9.23
N GLU A 43 -11.74 6.20 -8.47
CA GLU A 43 -10.89 6.27 -7.27
C GLU A 43 -11.04 4.91 -6.60
N GLY A 44 -9.92 4.19 -6.41
CA GLY A 44 -9.88 2.75 -6.13
C GLY A 44 -11.17 2.24 -5.50
N GLY A 45 -11.95 1.47 -6.27
CA GLY A 45 -13.31 1.10 -5.89
C GLY A 45 -13.36 0.57 -4.45
N PRO A 46 -14.46 0.76 -3.71
CA PRO A 46 -14.53 0.35 -2.31
C PRO A 46 -14.15 -1.12 -2.25
N MET A 47 -13.03 -1.41 -1.57
CA MET A 47 -12.71 -2.77 -1.16
C MET A 47 -13.99 -3.31 -0.53
N GLN A 48 -14.50 -4.42 -1.05
CA GLN A 48 -15.62 -5.11 -0.44
C GLN A 48 -15.18 -5.39 0.99
N LYS A 49 -15.71 -4.63 1.97
CA LYS A 49 -15.28 -4.71 3.36
C LYS A 49 -15.26 -6.19 3.70
N PRO A 50 -14.10 -6.77 4.11
CA PRO A 50 -14.10 -8.10 4.68
C PRO A 50 -15.22 -8.13 5.70
N LYS A 51 -16.13 -9.09 5.57
CA LYS A 51 -17.25 -9.26 6.49
C LYS A 51 -16.65 -9.16 7.88
N ALA A 52 -16.92 -8.06 8.58
CA ALA A 52 -16.27 -7.73 9.82
C ALA A 52 -16.61 -8.82 10.83
N THR A 53 -15.76 -9.84 10.93
CA THR A 53 -15.49 -10.45 12.22
C THR A 53 -15.06 -9.30 13.11
N PRO A 54 -15.58 -9.17 14.34
CA PRO A 54 -15.21 -8.10 15.24
C PRO A 54 -13.75 -8.32 15.68
N ALA A 55 -12.81 -7.99 14.78
CA ALA A 55 -11.44 -7.68 15.15
C ALA A 55 -11.53 -6.47 16.08
N ALA A 56 -10.86 -6.59 17.22
CA ALA A 56 -10.92 -5.65 18.32
C ALA A 56 -10.87 -4.20 17.82
N SER A 57 -11.64 -3.33 18.46
CA SER A 57 -11.98 -1.95 18.09
C SER A 57 -10.82 -0.95 17.99
N GLY A 58 -9.71 -1.33 17.38
CA GLY A 58 -8.54 -0.48 17.20
C GLY A 58 -7.79 -0.73 15.90
N VAL A 59 -6.92 0.23 15.62
CA VAL A 59 -5.98 0.20 14.51
C VAL A 59 -4.72 -0.58 14.92
N HIS A 60 -4.18 -1.37 14.01
CA HIS A 60 -2.94 -2.11 14.20
C HIS A 60 -1.74 -1.28 13.71
N LEU A 61 -0.67 -1.31 14.48
CA LEU A 61 0.62 -0.70 14.16
C LEU A 61 1.76 -1.58 14.65
N GLY A 62 2.88 -1.53 13.94
CA GLY A 62 4.07 -2.32 14.24
C GLY A 62 3.98 -3.74 13.69
N PRO A 63 4.62 -4.71 14.36
CA PRO A 63 4.78 -6.07 13.83
C PRO A 63 3.47 -6.87 13.84
N ILE A 64 3.14 -7.47 12.70
CA ILE A 64 2.06 -8.45 12.58
C ILE A 64 2.62 -9.82 12.93
N HIS A 65 2.73 -10.09 14.23
CA HIS A 65 3.15 -11.40 14.71
C HIS A 65 1.98 -12.38 14.66
N SER A 66 2.05 -13.35 13.76
CA SER A 66 1.06 -14.43 13.63
C SER A 66 1.77 -15.77 13.46
N PRO A 67 1.22 -16.87 14.03
CA PRO A 67 1.73 -18.23 13.77
C PRO A 67 1.48 -18.68 12.34
N VAL A 68 0.68 -17.93 11.57
CA VAL A 68 0.36 -18.23 10.19
C VAL A 68 1.47 -17.72 9.28
N ALA A 69 1.94 -18.58 8.35
CA ALA A 69 2.99 -18.23 7.39
C ALA A 69 2.66 -16.93 6.64
N GLY A 70 3.67 -16.09 6.37
CA GLY A 70 3.54 -14.74 5.78
C GLY A 70 3.08 -14.67 4.31
N ARG A 71 2.48 -15.74 3.83
CA ARG A 71 1.87 -15.94 2.51
C ARG A 71 0.35 -16.11 2.59
N THR A 72 -0.17 -16.12 3.82
CA THR A 72 -1.57 -16.42 4.14
C THR A 72 -2.22 -15.09 4.49
N ASP A 73 -2.57 -14.32 3.45
CA ASP A 73 -3.25 -13.01 3.54
C ASP A 73 -4.68 -13.19 4.07
N HIS A 74 -4.80 -13.53 5.35
CA HIS A 74 -6.06 -13.91 5.98
C HIS A 74 -6.23 -13.33 7.38
N LEU A 75 -5.43 -12.32 7.74
CA LEU A 75 -5.56 -11.60 9.02
C LEU A 75 -6.31 -10.29 8.75
N PRO A 76 -7.65 -10.26 8.88
CA PRO A 76 -8.40 -9.02 8.78
C PRO A 76 -8.05 -8.11 9.96
N MET A 77 -7.66 -6.88 9.67
CA MET A 77 -7.40 -5.85 10.68
C MET A 77 -7.65 -4.46 10.10
N ASN A 78 -7.67 -3.46 10.97
CA ASN A 78 -7.74 -2.07 10.56
C ASN A 78 -6.39 -1.41 10.76
N VAL A 79 -5.97 -0.53 9.86
CA VAL A 79 -4.78 0.31 10.02
C VAL A 79 -5.16 1.79 9.92
N PRO A 80 -4.36 2.72 10.46
CA PRO A 80 -4.59 4.14 10.24
C PRO A 80 -4.58 4.49 8.75
N SER A 81 -5.43 5.42 8.34
CA SER A 81 -5.32 6.00 7.00
C SER A 81 -3.93 6.66 6.84
N GLY A 82 -3.26 6.36 5.72
CA GLY A 82 -1.90 6.84 5.45
C GLY A 82 -0.77 6.03 6.08
N ALA A 83 -1.08 4.90 6.74
CA ALA A 83 -0.08 3.93 7.18
C ALA A 83 0.56 3.20 5.99
N TYR A 84 1.78 2.68 6.19
CA TYR A 84 2.50 1.91 5.19
C TYR A 84 2.78 0.49 5.68
N VAL A 85 2.49 -0.53 4.87
CA VAL A 85 2.75 -1.93 5.22
C VAL A 85 4.04 -2.39 4.56
N ILE A 86 5.04 -2.74 5.37
CA ILE A 86 6.30 -3.35 4.95
C ILE A 86 6.06 -4.85 4.73
N PRO A 87 6.31 -5.37 3.52
CA PRO A 87 6.16 -6.78 3.19
C PRO A 87 7.05 -7.71 4.04
N ALA A 88 6.55 -8.91 4.32
CA ALA A 88 7.23 -9.89 5.15
C ALA A 88 8.59 -10.34 4.59
N ASP A 89 8.79 -10.35 3.27
CA ASP A 89 10.09 -10.67 2.64
C ASP A 89 11.15 -9.63 3.00
N ILE A 90 10.77 -8.35 3.04
CA ILE A 90 11.67 -7.26 3.41
C ILE A 90 11.96 -7.30 4.91
N VAL A 91 10.93 -7.47 5.74
CA VAL A 91 11.12 -7.64 7.19
C VAL A 91 12.08 -8.79 7.48
N SER A 92 11.82 -9.97 6.90
CA SER A 92 12.67 -11.14 7.06
C SER A 92 14.09 -10.89 6.56
N SER A 93 14.25 -10.23 5.39
CA SER A 93 15.57 -9.86 4.84
C SER A 93 16.39 -9.00 5.78
N LEU A 94 15.78 -8.00 6.43
CA LEU A 94 16.45 -7.14 7.40
C LEU A 94 16.90 -7.90 8.66
N GLY A 95 16.24 -9.03 8.95
CA GLY A 95 16.61 -9.95 10.02
C GLY A 95 17.42 -11.15 9.56
N GLU A 96 18.08 -11.09 8.41
CA GLU A 96 18.88 -12.20 7.84
C GLU A 96 18.07 -13.51 7.68
N GLY A 97 16.80 -13.39 7.29
CA GLY A 97 15.87 -14.50 7.18
C GLY A 97 15.03 -14.74 8.44
N ASN A 98 15.31 -14.04 9.55
CA ASN A 98 14.54 -14.16 10.79
C ASN A 98 13.56 -13.00 10.97
N THR A 99 12.26 -13.29 10.95
CA THR A 99 11.19 -12.28 11.09
C THR A 99 11.27 -11.48 12.39
N MET A 100 11.59 -12.12 13.54
CA MET A 100 11.67 -11.41 14.83
C MET A 100 12.88 -10.48 14.92
N ALA A 101 14.01 -10.87 14.32
CA ALA A 101 15.14 -9.97 14.14
C ALA A 101 14.77 -8.82 13.19
N GLY A 102 14.05 -9.12 12.12
CA GLY A 102 13.51 -8.14 11.18
C GLY A 102 12.63 -7.08 11.84
N PHE A 103 11.68 -7.49 12.68
CA PHE A 103 10.85 -6.57 13.45
C PHE A 103 11.67 -5.64 14.34
N ARG A 104 12.72 -6.17 15.00
CA ARG A 104 13.63 -5.33 15.80
C ARG A 104 14.41 -4.37 14.91
N ALA A 105 14.91 -4.82 13.75
CA ALA A 105 15.62 -3.97 12.81
C ALA A 105 14.75 -2.81 12.33
N VAL A 106 13.52 -3.07 11.89
CA VAL A 106 12.57 -2.02 11.47
C VAL A 106 12.30 -1.05 12.62
N LYS A 107 11.98 -1.56 13.83
CA LYS A 107 11.77 -0.72 15.01
C LYS A 107 12.97 0.18 15.32
N HIS A 108 14.19 -0.34 15.13
CA HIS A 108 15.41 0.44 15.32
C HIS A 108 15.60 1.51 14.24
N MET A 109 15.27 1.21 12.98
CA MET A 109 15.34 2.17 11.86
C MET A 109 14.45 3.39 12.10
N PHE A 110 13.24 3.17 12.63
CA PHE A 110 12.25 4.22 12.86
C PHE A 110 12.25 4.77 14.30
N ARG A 111 13.19 4.37 15.16
CA ARG A 111 13.26 4.84 16.56
C ARG A 111 13.38 6.37 16.70
N GLY A 112 13.96 7.02 15.69
CA GLY A 112 14.12 8.48 15.63
C GLY A 112 12.94 9.23 15.03
N ALA A 113 11.93 8.52 14.50
CA ALA A 113 10.72 9.14 14.01
C ALA A 113 9.93 9.77 15.16
N PRO A 114 9.18 10.86 14.91
CA PRO A 114 8.29 11.44 15.91
C PRO A 114 7.32 10.36 16.40
N LYS A 115 7.27 10.15 17.72
CA LYS A 115 6.22 9.36 18.32
C LYS A 115 4.96 10.20 18.32
N GLY A 116 4.15 10.10 17.26
CA GLY A 116 2.90 10.84 17.19
C GLY A 116 1.78 10.14 17.97
N SER A 117 0.54 10.38 17.52
CA SER A 117 -0.69 10.04 18.26
C SER A 117 -0.94 8.52 18.40
N TYR A 118 -0.11 7.72 17.74
CA TYR A 118 -0.29 6.29 17.64
C TYR A 118 0.77 5.53 18.45
N ALA A 119 0.33 4.83 19.49
CA ALA A 119 1.22 3.97 20.28
C ALA A 119 1.43 2.62 19.57
N GLU A 120 2.63 2.06 19.72
CA GLU A 120 2.98 0.71 19.28
C GLU A 120 2.05 -0.31 19.96
N GLY A 121 1.25 -1.04 19.17
CA GLY A 121 0.24 -1.98 19.66
C GLY A 121 -1.01 -1.36 20.31
N GLY A 122 -1.19 -0.04 20.21
CA GLY A 122 -2.28 0.68 20.86
C GLY A 122 -3.53 0.84 20.00
N ILE A 123 -4.67 0.33 20.50
CA ILE A 123 -6.01 0.79 20.13
C ILE A 123 -6.12 2.25 20.59
N THR A 124 -5.82 3.22 19.72
CA THR A 124 -5.97 4.63 20.05
C THR A 124 -7.32 5.12 19.54
N GLY A 125 -8.15 5.66 20.45
CA GLY A 125 -9.41 6.34 20.13
C GLY A 125 -9.21 7.79 19.66
N ALA A 126 -8.03 8.12 19.12
CA ALA A 126 -7.74 9.43 18.57
C ALA A 126 -8.49 9.64 17.25
N PRO A 127 -8.72 10.88 16.79
CA PRO A 127 -9.39 11.15 15.51
C PRO A 127 -8.40 10.90 14.36
N VAL A 128 -8.11 9.62 14.17
CA VAL A 128 -7.49 9.09 12.96
C VAL A 128 -8.52 9.25 11.85
N GLY A 129 -8.11 9.60 10.63
CA GLY A 129 -8.99 9.38 9.47
C GLY A 129 -9.59 7.96 9.52
N GLU A 130 -10.76 7.76 8.92
CA GLU A 130 -11.49 6.48 9.05
C GLU A 130 -10.54 5.28 8.89
N PRO A 131 -10.48 4.35 9.86
CA PRO A 131 -9.59 3.21 9.79
C PRO A 131 -9.75 2.45 8.47
N VAL A 132 -8.63 2.13 7.84
CA VAL A 132 -8.63 1.41 6.57
C VAL A 132 -8.63 -0.10 6.87
N PRO A 133 -9.68 -0.84 6.49
CA PRO A 133 -9.68 -2.28 6.63
C PRO A 133 -8.72 -2.89 5.61
N ILE A 134 -7.83 -3.76 6.09
CA ILE A 134 -6.89 -4.51 5.28
C ILE A 134 -6.98 -6.00 5.61
N VAL A 135 -6.47 -6.82 4.71
CA VAL A 135 -6.19 -8.23 4.96
C VAL A 135 -4.68 -8.40 4.87
N ALA A 136 -4.07 -8.73 6.00
CA ALA A 136 -2.62 -8.78 6.15
C ALA A 136 -2.12 -10.22 6.35
N ALA A 137 -0.81 -10.39 6.26
CA ALA A 137 -0.13 -11.66 6.50
C ALA A 137 0.81 -11.59 7.72
N GLY A 138 1.12 -12.75 8.29
CA GLY A 138 2.10 -12.85 9.37
C GLY A 138 3.50 -12.42 8.91
N GLY A 139 4.19 -11.63 9.72
CA GLY A 139 5.55 -11.18 9.40
C GLY A 139 5.64 -9.84 8.68
N GLU A 140 4.51 -9.23 8.34
CA GLU A 140 4.46 -7.84 7.87
C GLU A 140 4.65 -6.84 9.02
N TYR A 141 5.00 -5.60 8.69
CA TYR A 141 5.16 -4.53 9.68
C TYR A 141 4.43 -3.26 9.22
N VAL A 142 3.59 -2.69 10.08
CA VAL A 142 2.82 -1.48 9.77
C VAL A 142 3.51 -0.26 10.35
N LEU A 143 3.95 0.65 9.49
CA LEU A 143 4.41 1.99 9.85
C LEU A 143 3.21 2.93 10.03
N SER A 144 3.26 3.73 11.08
CA SER A 144 2.29 4.80 11.35
C SER A 144 2.38 5.93 10.32
N PRO A 145 1.31 6.73 10.14
CA PRO A 145 1.35 7.90 9.27
C PRO A 145 2.48 8.88 9.63
N ASP A 146 2.80 9.03 10.93
CA ASP A 146 3.88 9.90 11.40
C ASP A 146 5.26 9.38 10.97
N GLU A 147 5.48 8.06 10.99
CA GLU A 147 6.70 7.43 10.48
C GLU A 147 6.82 7.56 8.95
N VAL A 148 5.70 7.48 8.23
CA VAL A 148 5.66 7.68 6.78
C VAL A 148 5.99 9.14 6.43
N ILE A 149 5.35 10.10 7.10
CA ILE A 149 5.65 11.53 6.96
C ILE A 149 7.12 11.81 7.27
N TRP A 150 7.66 11.20 8.33
CA TRP A 150 9.07 11.36 8.69
C TRP A 150 10.00 10.82 7.60
N ALA A 151 9.72 9.64 7.05
CA ALA A 151 10.46 9.08 5.91
C ALA A 151 10.43 9.99 4.68
N GLY A 152 9.34 10.74 4.50
CA GLY A 152 9.15 11.72 3.44
C GLY A 152 9.70 13.12 3.71
N GLY A 153 10.36 13.36 4.85
CA GLY A 153 10.86 14.68 5.23
C GLY A 153 9.74 15.68 5.57
N GLY A 154 8.59 15.21 6.03
CA GLY A 154 7.43 16.04 6.41
C GLY A 154 6.25 15.95 5.43
N ASP A 155 6.38 15.24 4.32
CA ASP A 155 5.32 15.05 3.32
C ASP A 155 4.90 13.58 3.21
N ILE A 156 3.60 13.31 3.33
CA ILE A 156 3.08 11.93 3.38
C ILE A 156 3.21 11.21 2.03
N ASP A 157 2.98 11.91 0.92
CA ASP A 157 3.05 11.31 -0.42
C ASP A 157 4.51 11.04 -0.81
N ALA A 158 5.42 11.94 -0.45
CA ALA A 158 6.86 11.73 -0.57
C ALA A 158 7.32 10.56 0.30
N GLY A 159 6.75 10.42 1.50
CA GLY A 159 6.98 9.28 2.38
C GLY A 159 6.65 7.95 1.72
N HIS A 160 5.45 7.81 1.17
CA HIS A 160 5.05 6.60 0.43
C HIS A 160 5.99 6.31 -0.75
N ARG A 161 6.32 7.33 -1.56
CA ARG A 161 7.26 7.15 -2.69
C ARG A 161 8.65 6.73 -2.25
N ALA A 162 9.16 7.32 -1.16
CA ALA A 162 10.47 6.98 -0.61
C ALA A 162 10.50 5.55 -0.07
N LEU A 163 9.45 5.14 0.64
CA LEU A 163 9.30 3.78 1.15
C LEU A 163 9.15 2.77 0.00
N ASP A 164 8.33 3.05 -1.01
CA ASP A 164 8.21 2.19 -2.21
C ASP A 164 9.56 1.98 -2.88
N LYS A 165 10.31 3.07 -3.09
CA LYS A 165 11.65 2.99 -3.65
C LYS A 165 12.56 2.14 -2.77
N TRP A 166 12.58 2.39 -1.47
CA TRP A 166 13.38 1.61 -0.51
C TRP A 166 13.02 0.12 -0.56
N ILE A 167 11.74 -0.24 -0.59
CA ILE A 167 11.28 -1.64 -0.73
C ILE A 167 11.82 -2.25 -2.02
N THR A 168 11.72 -1.56 -3.16
CA THR A 168 12.22 -2.09 -4.43
C THR A 168 13.74 -2.27 -4.45
N ASP A 169 14.48 -1.33 -3.87
CA ASP A 169 15.94 -1.38 -3.78
C ASP A 169 16.39 -2.51 -2.84
N THR A 170 15.80 -2.61 -1.64
CA THR A 170 16.10 -3.69 -0.68
C THR A 170 15.76 -5.06 -1.25
N ARG A 171 14.63 -5.20 -1.98
CA ARG A 171 14.30 -6.46 -2.65
C ARG A 171 15.33 -6.84 -3.69
N LYS A 172 15.82 -5.86 -4.45
CA LYS A 172 16.87 -6.08 -5.45
C LYS A 172 18.16 -6.57 -4.80
N GLU A 173 18.59 -5.91 -3.72
CA GLU A 173 19.79 -6.31 -2.94
C GLU A 173 19.65 -7.72 -2.36
N LEU A 174 18.48 -8.07 -1.82
CA LEU A 174 18.18 -9.41 -1.35
C LEU A 174 18.32 -10.44 -2.48
N ILE A 175 17.69 -10.19 -3.64
CA ILE A 175 17.76 -11.09 -4.79
C ILE A 175 19.22 -11.26 -5.25
N ASP A 176 19.98 -10.18 -5.32
CA ASP A 176 21.38 -10.21 -5.75
C ASP A 176 22.27 -10.95 -4.75
N THR A 177 21.95 -10.87 -3.46
CA THR A 177 22.62 -11.66 -2.41
C THR A 177 22.28 -13.14 -2.54
N LEU A 178 21.00 -13.50 -2.65
CA LEU A 178 20.54 -14.88 -2.76
C LEU A 178 21.12 -15.57 -4.00
N LYS A 179 21.22 -14.86 -5.13
CA LYS A 179 21.85 -15.38 -6.36
C LYS A 179 23.33 -15.76 -6.20
N LYS A 180 24.03 -15.12 -5.26
CA LYS A 180 25.46 -15.39 -5.00
C LYS A 180 25.68 -16.54 -4.04
N LEU A 181 24.64 -16.98 -3.33
CA LEU A 181 24.76 -18.10 -2.40
C LEU A 181 24.97 -19.42 -3.17
N PRO A 182 25.77 -20.35 -2.60
CA PRO A 182 25.87 -21.69 -3.16
C PRO A 182 24.48 -22.32 -3.29
N GLY A 183 24.28 -23.07 -4.38
CA GLY A 183 23.05 -23.83 -4.54
C GLY A 183 22.83 -24.80 -3.38
N PRO A 184 21.57 -25.24 -3.14
CA PRO A 184 21.28 -26.18 -2.08
C PRO A 184 22.17 -27.41 -2.24
N LYS A 185 22.74 -27.87 -1.12
CA LYS A 185 23.53 -29.10 -1.10
C LYS A 185 22.65 -30.22 -1.66
N LYS A 186 23.18 -30.92 -2.67
CA LYS A 186 22.56 -32.14 -3.16
C LYS A 186 23.10 -33.27 -2.30
N ASP A 187 22.21 -33.95 -1.58
CA ASP A 187 22.52 -35.20 -0.90
C ASP A 187 22.63 -36.36 -1.90
#